data_AF-A0A969HX48-F1
#
_entry.id   AF-A0A969HX48-F1
#
_cell.length_a   1.000
_cell.length_b   1.000
_cell.length_c   1.000
_cell.angle_alpha   90.00
_cell.angle_beta   90.00
_cell.angle_gamma   90.00
#
_symmetry.space_group_name_H-M   'P 1'
#
loop_
_entity.id
_entity.type
_entity.pdbx_description
1 polymer ?
#
loop_
_entity_poly.entity_id
_entity_poly.type
_entity_poly.pdbx_seq_one_letter_code
_entity_poly.pdbx_strand_id
1 'polypeptide(L)'
;MSYDVILRKVGSNKIQVIKVIRQHTGLGLRDIVALVNVVPSTVKADVTKREAEDMVNDLYKVGATAELVNRDPIDKTSRKRRRILFQH
;
A
#
# COMPACT_ATOMS: atom_id res chain seq x y z
N MET A 1 -1.73 15.48 8.80
CA MET A 1 -1.39 14.04 8.82
C MET A 1 -1.89 13.44 7.54
N SER A 2 -0.98 12.94 6.70
CA SER A 2 -1.32 12.20 5.49
C SER A 2 -0.79 10.78 5.58
N TYR A 3 -1.45 9.87 4.88
CA TYR A 3 -1.19 8.44 4.94
C TYR A 3 -0.90 7.90 3.55
N ASP A 4 0.03 6.96 3.50
CA ASP A 4 0.29 6.15 2.32
C ASP A 4 -0.30 4.75 2.55
N VAL A 5 -0.92 4.20 1.52
CA VAL A 5 -1.42 2.82 1.51
C VAL A 5 -0.37 1.95 0.82
N ILE A 6 0.21 1.00 1.56
CA ILE A 6 1.21 0.08 1.04
C ILE A 6 0.59 -1.31 0.91
N LEU A 7 0.56 -1.83 -0.32
CA LEU A 7 0.20 -3.22 -0.60
C LEU A 7 1.38 -4.12 -0.21
N ARG A 8 1.14 -5.03 0.74
CA ARG A 8 2.11 -6.01 1.24
C ARG A 8 2.00 -7.35 0.53
N LYS A 9 0.78 -7.76 0.21
CA LYS A 9 0.50 -9.06 -0.42
C LYS A 9 -0.76 -8.93 -1.27
N VAL A 10 -0.72 -9.49 -2.48
CA VAL A 10 -1.87 -9.48 -3.40
C VAL A 10 -2.90 -10.56 -3.02
N GLY A 11 -2.44 -11.70 -2.50
CA GLY A 11 -3.32 -12.86 -2.27
C GLY A 11 -3.73 -13.55 -3.57
N SER A 12 -4.75 -14.42 -3.47
CA SER A 12 -5.17 -15.30 -4.58
C SER A 12 -6.05 -14.59 -5.61
N ASN A 13 -6.77 -13.53 -5.24
CA ASN A 13 -7.76 -12.85 -6.09
C ASN A 13 -7.16 -11.63 -6.81
N LYS A 14 -6.05 -11.82 -7.52
CA LYS A 14 -5.28 -10.74 -8.17
C LYS A 14 -6.11 -9.81 -9.06
N ILE A 15 -7.08 -10.34 -9.81
CA ILE A 15 -7.95 -9.53 -10.68
C ILE A 15 -8.82 -8.56 -9.86
N GLN A 16 -9.35 -9.00 -8.72
CA GLN A 16 -10.18 -8.15 -7.86
C GLN A 16 -9.32 -7.04 -7.20
N VAL A 17 -8.09 -7.37 -6.79
CA VAL A 17 -7.11 -6.39 -6.28
C VAL A 17 -6.80 -5.32 -7.32
N ILE A 18 -6.55 -5.71 -8.57
CA ILE A 18 -6.31 -4.77 -9.69
C ILE A 18 -7.52 -3.85 -9.88
N LYS A 19 -8.75 -4.36 -9.78
CA LYS A 19 -9.97 -3.54 -9.89
C LYS A 19 -10.06 -2.50 -8.77
N VAL A 20 -9.86 -2.91 -7.52
CA VAL A 20 -9.87 -2.01 -6.35
C VAL A 20 -8.81 -0.92 -6.52
N ILE A 21 -7.57 -1.27 -6.84
CA ILE A 21 -6.49 -0.29 -7.05
C ILE A 21 -6.86 0.69 -8.18
N ARG A 22 -7.45 0.21 -9.29
CA ARG A 22 -7.86 1.09 -10.39
C ARG A 22 -8.95 2.08 -9.97
N GLN A 23 -9.96 1.62 -9.23
CA GLN A 23 -11.06 2.46 -8.77
C GLN A 23 -10.57 3.55 -7.81
N HIS A 24 -9.63 3.22 -6.95
CA HIS A 24 -9.07 4.17 -5.99
C HIS A 24 -8.02 5.11 -6.60
N THR A 25 -7.21 4.67 -7.55
CA THR A 25 -6.03 5.44 -8.04
C THR A 25 -6.19 6.04 -9.44
N GLY A 26 -7.10 5.51 -10.26
CA GLY A 26 -7.25 5.92 -11.66
C GLY A 26 -6.08 5.54 -12.58
N LEU A 27 -5.09 4.79 -12.10
CA LEU A 27 -3.93 4.39 -12.89
C LEU A 27 -4.29 3.48 -14.08
N GLY A 28 -3.42 3.46 -15.09
CA GLY A 28 -3.56 2.59 -16.24
C GLY A 28 -3.42 1.11 -15.87
N LEU A 29 -4.05 0.21 -16.65
CA LEU A 29 -4.01 -1.24 -16.37
C LEU A 29 -2.57 -1.78 -16.33
N ARG A 30 -1.68 -1.27 -17.20
CA ARG A 30 -0.27 -1.66 -17.23
C ARG A 30 0.45 -1.29 -15.93
N ASP A 31 0.26 -0.07 -15.45
CA ASP A 31 0.91 0.44 -14.23
C ASP A 31 0.43 -0.35 -13.01
N ILE A 32 -0.86 -0.66 -12.94
CA ILE A 32 -1.43 -1.42 -11.82
C ILE A 32 -0.89 -2.85 -11.82
N VAL A 33 -0.83 -3.50 -12.98
CA VAL A 33 -0.27 -4.85 -13.10
C VAL A 33 1.20 -4.86 -12.68
N ALA A 34 1.98 -3.86 -13.09
CA ALA A 34 3.36 -3.72 -12.66
C ALA A 34 3.44 -3.56 -11.13
N LEU A 35 2.61 -2.67 -10.56
CA LEU A 35 2.58 -2.37 -9.13
C LEU A 35 2.25 -3.60 -8.27
N VAL A 36 1.21 -4.37 -8.62
CA VAL A 36 0.84 -5.57 -7.85
C VAL A 36 1.88 -6.70 -7.93
N ASN A 37 2.80 -6.66 -8.91
CA ASN A 37 3.88 -7.64 -9.01
C ASN A 37 5.08 -7.32 -8.12
N VAL A 38 5.18 -6.10 -7.58
CA VAL A 38 6.36 -5.62 -6.82
C VAL A 38 6.00 -5.24 -5.38
N VAL A 39 5.46 -6.19 -4.62
CA VAL A 39 5.20 -5.97 -3.19
C VAL A 39 6.49 -6.03 -2.36
N PRO A 40 6.68 -5.17 -1.35
CA PRO A 40 5.77 -4.11 -0.90
C PRO A 40 5.77 -2.88 -1.84
N SER A 41 4.58 -2.40 -2.21
CA SER A 41 4.39 -1.28 -3.15
C SER A 41 3.38 -0.26 -2.62
N THR A 42 3.68 1.03 -2.73
CA THR A 42 2.72 2.09 -2.41
C THR A 42 1.66 2.17 -3.51
N VAL A 43 0.41 1.82 -3.17
CA VAL A 43 -0.73 1.88 -4.12
C VAL A 43 -1.36 3.26 -4.15
N LYS A 44 -1.34 3.99 -3.04
CA LYS A 44 -1.87 5.35 -2.96
C LYS A 44 -1.10 6.13 -1.91
N ALA A 45 -0.87 7.42 -2.14
CA ALA A 45 -0.02 8.24 -1.30
C ALA A 45 -0.70 9.57 -0.98
N ASP A 46 -0.28 10.16 0.14
CA ASP A 46 -0.70 11.48 0.60
C ASP A 46 -2.22 11.64 0.74
N VAL A 47 -2.89 10.57 1.18
CA VAL A 47 -4.35 10.56 1.37
C VAL A 47 -4.75 10.81 2.82
N THR A 48 -6.01 11.19 3.02
CA THR A 48 -6.57 11.30 4.36
C THR A 48 -6.65 9.93 5.03
N LYS A 49 -6.64 9.90 6.37
CA LYS A 49 -6.77 8.65 7.14
C LYS A 49 -8.00 7.83 6.72
N ARG A 50 -9.14 8.48 6.54
CA ARG A 50 -10.41 7.85 6.16
C ARG A 50 -10.31 7.18 4.79
N GLU A 51 -9.82 7.91 3.79
CA GLU A 51 -9.64 7.36 2.44
C GLU A 51 -8.65 6.20 2.40
N ALA A 52 -7.57 6.31 3.19
CA ALA A 52 -6.59 5.26 3.32
C ALA A 52 -7.19 4.00 3.97
N GLU A 53 -7.94 4.16 5.06
CA GLU A 53 -8.65 3.08 5.77
C GLU A 53 -9.68 2.39 4.87
N ASP A 54 -10.46 3.17 4.12
CA ASP A 54 -11.45 2.66 3.16
C ASP A 54 -10.78 1.80 2.08
N MET A 55 -9.68 2.30 1.49
CA MET A 55 -8.93 1.54 0.48
C MET A 55 -8.28 0.27 1.06
N VAL A 56 -7.72 0.34 2.26
CA VAL A 56 -7.14 -0.83 2.94
C VAL A 56 -8.21 -1.88 3.22
N ASN A 57 -9.38 -1.48 3.70
CA ASN A 57 -10.50 -2.37 3.94
C ASN A 57 -10.98 -3.05 2.65
N ASP A 58 -11.11 -2.30 1.55
CA ASP A 58 -11.51 -2.87 0.26
C ASP A 58 -10.48 -3.87 -0.29
N LEU A 59 -9.19 -3.60 -0.10
CA LEU A 59 -8.12 -4.54 -0.45
C LEU A 59 -8.19 -5.81 0.41
N TYR A 60 -8.48 -5.70 1.70
CA TYR A 60 -8.67 -6.86 2.58
C TYR A 60 -9.87 -7.72 2.18
N LYS A 61 -11.02 -7.11 1.83
CA LYS A 61 -12.21 -7.84 1.38
C LYS A 61 -11.96 -8.72 0.16
N VAL A 62 -11.04 -8.30 -0.71
CA VAL A 62 -10.64 -9.06 -1.90
C VAL A 62 -9.43 -9.97 -1.65
N GLY A 63 -8.98 -10.13 -0.40
CA GLY A 63 -7.92 -11.07 -0.02
C GLY A 63 -6.49 -10.55 -0.17
N ALA A 64 -6.31 -9.25 -0.39
CA ALA A 64 -4.99 -8.62 -0.30
C ALA A 64 -4.68 -8.21 1.16
N THR A 65 -3.40 -7.96 1.42
CA THR A 65 -2.91 -7.38 2.68
C THR A 65 -2.32 -6.02 2.37
N ALA A 66 -2.84 -4.97 3.02
CA ALA A 66 -2.36 -3.61 2.88
C ALA A 66 -2.20 -2.94 4.25
N GLU A 67 -1.27 -2.00 4.34
CA GLU A 67 -0.93 -1.28 5.56
C GLU A 67 -1.02 0.23 5.35
N LEU A 68 -1.43 0.92 6.41
CA LEU A 68 -1.41 2.37 6.52
C LEU A 68 -0.06 2.82 7.06
N VAL A 69 0.58 3.74 6.34
CA VAL A 69 1.84 4.32 6.76
C VAL A 69 1.63 5.82 6.95
N ASN A 70 1.77 6.28 8.19
CA ASN A 70 1.72 7.70 8.49
C ASN A 70 2.95 8.39 7.89
N ARG A 71 2.71 9.49 7.17
CA ARG A 71 3.73 10.24 6.42
C ARG A 71 4.18 11.52 7.12
N ASP A 72 3.86 11.69 8.41
CA ASP A 72 4.33 12.84 9.18
C ASP A 72 5.86 13.01 9.05
N PRO A 73 6.37 14.22 8.75
CA PRO A 73 7.79 14.47 8.43
C PRO A 73 8.77 14.17 9.58
N ILE A 74 8.27 13.74 10.74
CA ILE A 74 9.04 13.40 11.94
C ILE A 74 9.53 11.93 11.89
N ASP A 75 8.90 11.05 11.10
CA ASP A 75 9.28 9.61 11.04
C ASP A 75 10.30 9.26 9.93
N LYS A 76 11.32 10.10 9.77
CA LYS A 76 12.55 9.72 9.03
C LYS A 76 13.57 9.01 9.93
N THR A 77 13.41 9.08 11.26
CA THR A 77 14.39 8.57 12.24
C THR A 77 14.20 7.09 12.58
N SER A 78 13.00 6.52 12.42
CA SER A 78 12.71 5.14 12.86
C SER A 78 13.00 4.09 11.79
N ARG A 79 12.88 4.42 10.48
CA ARG A 79 13.20 3.48 9.39
C ARG A 79 14.68 3.14 9.26
N LYS A 80 15.59 4.00 9.77
CA LYS A 80 17.04 3.72 9.76
C LYS A 80 17.46 2.71 10.85
N ARG A 81 16.66 2.50 11.90
CA ARG A 81 17.02 1.60 13.02
C ARG A 81 16.72 0.12 12.77
N ARG A 82 15.76 -0.24 11.91
CA ARG A 82 15.43 -1.66 11.64
C ARG A 82 16.33 -2.35 10.61
N ARG A 83 17.15 -1.61 9.86
CA ARG A 83 18.06 -2.19 8.85
C ARG A 83 19.45 -2.54 9.38
N ILE A 84 19.74 -2.24 10.66
CA ILE A 84 21.05 -2.48 11.28
C ILE A 84 21.02 -3.71 12.22
N LEU A 85 19.84 -4.26 12.55
CA LEU A 85 19.71 -5.32 13.56
C LEU A 85 19.62 -6.76 13.01
N PHE A 86 19.82 -6.97 11.70
CA PHE A 86 19.72 -8.30 11.05
C PHE A 86 20.93 -8.63 10.16
N GLN A 87 22.11 -8.11 10.52
CA GLN A 87 23.38 -8.37 9.83
C GLN A 87 24.49 -8.82 10.80
N HIS A 88 24.16 -9.60 11.82
CA HIS A 88 25.08 -10.47 12.56
C HIS A 88 24.33 -11.70 13.07
#